data_AF-A6FCW0-F1
#
_entry.id   AF-A6FCW0-F1
#
_cell.length_a   1.000
_cell.length_b   1.000
_cell.length_c   1.000
_cell.angle_alpha   90.00
_cell.angle_beta   90.00
_cell.angle_gamma   90.00
#
_symmetry.space_group_name_H-M   'P 1'
#
loop_
_entity.id
_entity.type
_entity.pdbx_description
1 polymer ?
#
loop_
_entity_poly.entity_id
_entity_poly.type
_entity_poly.pdbx_seq_one_letter_code
_entity_poly.pdbx_strand_id
1 'polypeptide(L)'
;MSNINIYCERLGPELLAEPINLFTNIAFLLAAVLLLKQLSTPNKHITGLIGLLFIIGIGSMLFHSFATSWARFLDVLPILLFQM
;
A
#
# COMPACT_ATOMS: atom_id res chain seq x y z
N MET A 1 19.30 -3.02 -11.17
CA MET A 1 18.75 -2.61 -9.87
C MET A 1 18.68 -3.85 -8.99
N SER A 2 19.21 -3.83 -7.77
CA SER A 2 19.09 -4.96 -6.84
C SER A 2 17.69 -5.00 -6.24
N ASN A 3 17.04 -6.16 -6.26
CA ASN A 3 15.78 -6.39 -5.57
C ASN A 3 16.00 -6.51 -4.06
N ILE A 4 15.06 -6.00 -3.27
CA ILE A 4 14.98 -6.12 -1.82
C ILE A 4 14.23 -7.42 -1.53
N ASN A 5 14.95 -8.45 -1.12
CA ASN A 5 14.35 -9.74 -0.78
C ASN A 5 14.35 -9.93 0.75
N ILE A 6 13.23 -9.57 1.39
CA ILE A 6 13.07 -9.64 2.85
C ILE A 6 11.79 -10.39 3.26
N TYR A 7 11.00 -10.88 2.30
CA TYR A 7 9.76 -11.63 2.54
C TYR A 7 9.94 -13.07 2.10
N CYS A 8 9.39 -14.01 2.87
CA CYS A 8 9.47 -15.44 2.56
C CYS A 8 8.81 -15.82 1.23
N GLU A 9 7.84 -15.03 0.77
CA GLU A 9 7.06 -15.34 -0.43
C GLU A 9 7.88 -15.17 -1.73
N ARG A 10 8.89 -14.29 -1.73
CA ARG A 10 9.63 -13.96 -2.95
C ARG A 10 10.58 -15.06 -3.39
N LEU A 11 10.20 -15.76 -4.46
CA LEU A 11 11.00 -16.84 -5.07
C LEU A 11 11.72 -16.42 -6.36
N GLY A 12 11.49 -15.21 -6.86
CA GLY A 12 12.05 -14.75 -8.13
C GLY A 12 11.92 -13.25 -8.42
N PRO A 13 12.38 -12.78 -9.59
CA PRO A 13 12.35 -11.38 -10.00
C PRO A 13 11.02 -10.94 -10.64
N GLU A 14 10.05 -11.84 -10.81
CA GLU A 14 8.80 -11.56 -11.50
C GLU A 14 7.91 -10.59 -10.72
N LEU A 15 7.00 -9.89 -11.42
CA LEU A 15 6.04 -8.95 -10.81
C LEU A 15 5.05 -9.64 -9.86
N LEU A 16 4.81 -10.93 -10.05
CA LEU A 16 3.94 -11.74 -9.19
C LEU A 16 4.76 -12.73 -8.36
N ALA A 17 6.00 -12.40 -8.02
CA ALA A 17 6.81 -13.23 -7.12
C ALA A 17 6.31 -13.19 -5.67
N GLU A 18 5.45 -12.22 -5.31
CA GLU A 18 4.79 -12.12 -4.00
C GLU A 18 3.27 -11.95 -4.14
N PRO A 19 2.54 -12.95 -4.67
CA PRO A 19 1.14 -12.77 -5.05
C PRO A 19 0.22 -12.54 -3.85
N ILE A 20 0.38 -13.26 -2.74
CA ILE A 20 -0.45 -13.11 -1.54
C ILE A 20 -0.19 -11.74 -0.92
N ASN A 21 1.07 -11.33 -0.75
CA ASN A 21 1.37 -10.00 -0.23
C ASN A 21 0.85 -8.90 -1.18
N LEU A 22 0.93 -9.08 -2.50
CA LEU A 22 0.40 -8.12 -3.46
C LEU A 22 -1.13 -8.01 -3.37
N PHE A 23 -1.86 -9.13 -3.45
CA PHE A 23 -3.32 -9.10 -3.54
C PHE A 23 -4.02 -8.74 -2.23
N THR A 24 -3.43 -9.08 -1.08
CA THR A 24 -4.00 -8.70 0.22
C THR A 24 -4.10 -7.19 0.40
N ASN A 25 -3.25 -6.40 -0.28
CA ASN A 25 -3.31 -4.94 -0.24
C ASN A 25 -4.54 -4.33 -0.91
N ILE A 26 -5.29 -5.09 -1.73
CA ILE A 26 -6.58 -4.64 -2.28
C ILE A 26 -7.56 -4.33 -1.14
N ALA A 27 -7.42 -4.97 0.03
CA ALA A 27 -8.25 -4.69 1.20
C ALA A 27 -8.14 -3.21 1.64
N PHE A 28 -6.96 -2.59 1.56
CA PHE A 28 -6.79 -1.16 1.88
C PHE A 28 -7.56 -0.25 0.91
N LEU A 29 -7.52 -0.57 -0.38
CA LEU A 29 -8.25 0.18 -1.41
C LEU A 29 -9.76 0.07 -1.20
N LEU A 30 -10.25 -1.13 -0.93
CA LEU A 30 -11.67 -1.38 -0.64
C LEU A 30 -12.10 -0.65 0.64
N ALA A 31 -11.31 -0.75 1.71
CA ALA A 31 -11.58 -0.04 2.96
C ALA A 31 -11.64 1.47 2.76
N ALA A 32 -10.68 2.06 2.02
CA ALA A 32 -10.67 3.49 1.74
C ALA A 32 -11.94 3.94 0.98
N VAL A 33 -12.36 3.18 -0.04
CA VAL A 33 -13.59 3.49 -0.80
C VAL A 33 -14.84 3.36 0.08
N LEU A 34 -14.93 2.33 0.91
CA LEU A 34 -16.07 2.13 1.81
C LEU A 34 -16.15 3.23 2.87
N LEU A 35 -15.02 3.60 3.48
CA LEU A 35 -14.94 4.68 4.47
C LEU A 35 -15.32 6.03 3.84
N LEU A 36 -14.86 6.32 2.62
CA LEU A 36 -15.22 7.55 1.93
C LEU A 36 -16.74 7.62 1.64
N LYS A 37 -17.36 6.49 1.28
CA LYS A 37 -18.81 6.39 1.08
C LYS A 37 -19.61 6.56 2.37
N GLN A 38 -19.07 6.11 3.50
CA GLN A 38 -19.73 6.21 4.80
C GLN A 38 -19.57 7.60 5.44
N LEU A 39 -18.63 8.41 4.96
CA LEU A 39 -18.38 9.75 5.47
C LEU A 39 -19.55 10.68 5.13
N SER A 40 -20.45 10.88 6.10
CA SER A 40 -21.67 11.69 5.94
C SER A 40 -21.42 13.19 6.02
N THR A 41 -20.33 13.62 6.68
CA THR A 41 -19.97 15.02 6.84
C THR A 41 -18.51 15.24 6.42
N PRO A 42 -18.20 16.25 5.59
CA PRO A 42 -16.84 16.52 5.16
C PRO A 42 -15.94 16.86 6.36
N ASN A 43 -14.94 16.00 6.62
CA ASN A 43 -13.89 16.27 7.60
C ASN A 43 -12.53 16.09 6.94
N LYS A 44 -11.78 17.19 6.82
CA LYS A 44 -10.50 17.27 6.11
C LYS A 44 -9.47 16.26 6.63
N HIS A 45 -9.43 16.06 7.95
CA HIS A 45 -8.48 15.15 8.60
C HIS A 45 -8.84 13.70 8.30
N ILE A 46 -10.12 13.34 8.45
CA ILE A 46 -10.61 11.98 8.16
C ILE A 46 -10.44 11.66 6.67
N THR A 47 -10.80 12.58 5.78
CA THR A 47 -10.58 12.42 4.33
C THR A 47 -9.10 12.29 4.00
N GLY A 48 -8.22 13.04 4.68
CA GLY A 48 -6.77 12.90 4.54
C GLY A 48 -6.26 11.51 4.93
N LEU A 49 -6.70 10.99 6.08
CA LEU A 49 -6.36 9.63 6.54
C LEU A 49 -6.88 8.55 5.59
N ILE A 50 -8.11 8.69 5.06
CA ILE A 50 -8.65 7.78 4.03
C ILE A 50 -7.80 7.85 2.75
N GLY A 51 -7.36 9.04 2.34
CA GLY A 51 -6.46 9.22 1.21
C GLY A 51 -5.12 8.54 1.42
N LEU A 52 -4.51 8.69 2.59
CA LEU A 52 -3.29 7.97 2.97
C LEU A 52 -3.50 6.45 2.95
N LEU A 53 -4.61 5.95 3.47
CA LEU A 53 -4.96 4.52 3.44
C LEU A 53 -5.01 3.97 2.00
N PHE A 54 -5.59 4.73 1.08
CA PHE A 54 -5.61 4.38 -0.34
C PHE A 54 -4.19 4.35 -0.94
N ILE A 55 -3.37 5.36 -0.63
CA ILE A 55 -1.99 5.45 -1.11
C ILE A 55 -1.14 4.30 -0.54
N ILE A 56 -1.34 3.91 0.73
CA ILE A 56 -0.68 2.74 1.35
C ILE A 56 -0.95 1.49 0.53
N GLY A 57 -2.22 1.22 0.18
CA GLY A 57 -2.58 0.06 -0.63
C GLY A 57 -1.83 0.04 -1.98
N ILE A 58 -1.78 1.18 -2.67
CA ILE A 58 -1.04 1.28 -3.94
C ILE A 58 0.46 1.10 -3.74
N GLY A 59 1.05 1.80 -2.77
CA GLY A 59 2.49 1.75 -2.48
C GLY A 59 2.95 0.34 -2.14
N SER A 60 2.19 -0.35 -1.30
CA SER A 60 2.48 -1.72 -0.91
C SER A 60 2.35 -2.70 -2.07
N MET A 61 1.31 -2.58 -2.92
CA MET A 61 1.19 -3.38 -4.15
C MET A 61 2.37 -3.16 -5.10
N LEU A 62 2.82 -1.90 -5.28
CA LEU A 62 3.99 -1.58 -6.09
C LEU A 62 5.25 -2.20 -5.50
N PHE A 63 5.42 -2.16 -4.17
CA PHE A 63 6.57 -2.76 -3.52
C PHE A 63 6.59 -4.29 -3.66
N HIS A 64 5.47 -4.98 -3.46
CA HIS A 64 5.38 -6.43 -3.68
C HIS A 64 5.49 -6.82 -5.17
N SER A 65 5.26 -5.89 -6.10
CA SER A 65 5.51 -6.11 -7.52
C SER A 65 6.99 -5.93 -7.90
N PHE A 66 7.60 -4.82 -7.47
CA PHE A 66 8.90 -4.38 -7.98
C PHE A 66 10.06 -4.64 -7.03
N ALA A 67 9.83 -4.78 -5.72
CA ALA A 67 10.85 -4.98 -4.68
C ALA A 67 12.08 -4.06 -4.81
N THR A 68 11.89 -2.80 -5.21
CA THR A 68 12.98 -1.84 -5.39
C THR A 68 12.93 -0.74 -4.32
N SER A 69 14.04 -0.02 -4.14
CA SER A 69 14.11 1.06 -3.13
C SER A 69 13.07 2.16 -3.35
N TRP A 70 12.79 2.54 -4.60
CA TRP A 70 11.77 3.56 -4.87
C TRP A 70 10.37 3.06 -4.50
N ALA A 71 10.05 1.80 -4.78
CA ALA A 71 8.76 1.22 -4.44
C ALA A 71 8.61 1.08 -2.92
N ARG A 72 9.70 0.73 -2.21
CA ARG A 72 9.74 0.72 -0.74
C ARG A 72 9.42 2.09 -0.13
N PHE A 73 9.91 3.18 -0.73
CA PHE A 73 9.56 4.53 -0.26
C PHE A 73 8.07 4.81 -0.42
N LEU A 74 7.47 4.39 -1.54
CA LEU A 74 6.04 4.55 -1.76
C LEU A 74 5.18 3.70 -0.81
N ASP A 75 5.70 2.59 -0.30
CA ASP A 75 5.03 1.76 0.71
C ASP A 75 5.17 2.37 2.13
N VAL A 76 6.41 2.64 2.56
CA VAL A 76 6.69 2.99 3.96
C VAL A 76 6.35 4.44 4.30
N LEU A 77 6.57 5.41 3.41
CA LEU A 77 6.34 6.82 3.73
C LEU A 77 4.86 7.14 4.04
N PRO A 78 3.87 6.66 3.24
CA PRO A 78 2.46 6.86 3.57
C PRO A 78 2.05 6.19 4.89
N ILE A 79 2.61 5.02 5.22
CA ILE A 79 2.37 4.35 6.50
C ILE A 79 2.86 5.23 7.65
N LEU A 80 4.08 5.78 7.55
CA LEU A 80 4.63 6.67 8.57
C LEU A 80 3.77 7.93 8.74
N LEU A 81 3.32 8.54 7.63
CA LEU A 81 2.45 9.72 7.68
C LEU A 81 1.08 9.42 8.29
N PHE A 82 0.54 8.21 8.10
CA PHE A 82 -0.73 7.80 8.69
C PHE A 82 -0.65 7.59 10.22
N GLN A 83 0.55 7.28 10.73
CA GLN A 83 0.80 7.02 12.16
C GLN A 83 1.06 8.28 13.00
N MET A 84 1.29 9.43 12.35
CA MET A 84 1.59 10.72 13.00
C MET A 84 0.33 11.57 13.17
#